data_AF-A0A524QE46-F1
#
_entry.id   AF-A0A524QE46-F1
#
_cell.length_a   1.000
_cell.length_b   1.000
_cell.length_c   1.000
_cell.angle_alpha   90.00
_cell.angle_beta   90.00
_cell.angle_gamma   90.00
#
_symmetry.space_group_name_H-M   'P 1'
#
loop_
_entity.id
_entity.type
_entity.pdbx_description
1 polymer ?
#
loop_
_entity_poly.entity_id
_entity_poly.type
_entity_poly.pdbx_seq_one_letter_code
_entity_poly.pdbx_strand_id
1 'polypeptide(L)'
;MPLILSARPLPIWLWKARYGTLHVPCMPILQYRKYSWRQALMQRALPFIKADIFAMTIFVSPYNLPDAHIFDGTGDDMMVWRPDKEYIVLGQSNSPEMSLIAENVIADKIAVTKRPTGGEAVVLTPRMAVLTVAREFNEMKKTKDFFGEVNAMIIDALTDLGVRGLGTRGISDITIGNRKILGSSMHRRENRMAYHAVLNIGEDPGLFERYLSHPHREPDYRQNRSHSEFVTSLKNEGYRVDFEDLAAILNSCPQEV
;
A
#
# COMPACT_ATOMS: atom_id res chain seq x y z
N MET A 1 61.46 -36.51 2.42
CA MET A 1 62.04 -35.25 1.92
C MET A 1 61.24 -34.08 2.46
N PRO A 2 61.78 -33.22 3.32
CA PRO A 2 61.24 -31.89 3.57
C PRO A 2 62.08 -30.82 2.87
N LEU A 3 61.44 -29.78 2.35
CA LEU A 3 62.09 -28.57 1.84
C LEU A 3 61.35 -27.37 2.42
N ILE A 4 62.11 -26.55 3.14
CA ILE A 4 61.74 -25.28 3.79
C ILE A 4 61.97 -24.15 2.78
N LEU A 5 61.06 -23.17 2.70
CA LEU A 5 61.30 -21.74 2.40
C LEU A 5 59.97 -20.99 2.66
N SER A 6 59.81 -20.25 3.76
CA SER A 6 60.12 -18.81 3.94
C SER A 6 59.16 -17.86 3.22
N ALA A 7 58.36 -17.08 3.98
CA ALA A 7 58.36 -15.59 3.94
C ALA A 7 57.32 -14.93 4.88
N ARG A 8 57.87 -14.29 5.93
CA ARG A 8 57.59 -13.01 6.63
C ARG A 8 56.14 -12.51 6.96
N PRO A 9 55.93 -11.98 8.20
CA PRO A 9 54.66 -11.40 8.69
C PRO A 9 54.65 -9.86 8.70
N LEU A 10 53.46 -9.23 8.77
CA LEU A 10 53.19 -7.85 9.25
C LEU A 10 51.66 -7.66 9.44
N PRO A 11 51.16 -6.72 10.25
CA PRO A 11 51.54 -6.37 11.63
C PRO A 11 50.34 -6.37 12.61
N ILE A 12 50.68 -6.61 13.88
CA ILE A 12 49.83 -6.45 15.06
C ILE A 12 49.67 -4.95 15.35
N TRP A 13 48.44 -4.45 15.39
CA TRP A 13 48.15 -3.14 15.97
C TRP A 13 47.95 -3.27 17.48
N LEU A 14 48.87 -2.62 18.21
CA LEU A 14 48.95 -2.57 19.65
C LEU A 14 47.74 -1.87 20.27
N TRP A 15 47.07 -2.56 21.19
CA TRP A 15 46.30 -1.96 22.27
C TRP A 15 47.26 -1.22 23.22
N LYS A 16 47.10 0.10 23.34
CA LYS A 16 47.65 0.89 24.44
C LYS A 16 46.50 1.59 25.15
N ALA A 17 45.99 0.94 26.20
CA ALA A 17 45.25 1.60 27.25
C ALA A 17 46.25 2.19 28.24
N ARG A 18 46.18 3.50 28.52
CA ARG A 18 46.72 4.06 29.75
C ARG A 18 46.23 5.47 30.08
N TYR A 19 45.72 5.55 31.31
CA TYR A 19 45.59 6.70 32.23
C TYR A 19 44.32 7.54 32.21
N GLY A 20 43.71 7.64 33.40
CA GLY A 20 42.74 8.68 33.72
C GLY A 20 41.79 8.36 34.88
N THR A 21 42.31 7.99 36.05
CA THR A 21 41.54 7.92 37.30
C THR A 21 40.95 9.29 37.59
N LEU A 22 39.62 9.43 37.56
CA LEU A 22 38.93 10.65 37.98
C LEU A 22 38.32 10.43 39.36
N HIS A 23 38.84 11.21 40.30
CA HIS A 23 38.35 11.38 41.66
C HIS A 23 36.85 11.68 41.69
N VAL A 24 36.13 10.93 42.52
CA VAL A 24 34.77 11.25 42.97
C VAL A 24 34.89 12.30 44.07
N PRO A 25 34.33 13.53 43.92
CA PRO A 25 34.10 14.38 45.07
C PRO A 25 32.77 14.00 45.71
N CYS A 26 32.82 13.83 47.03
CA CYS A 26 31.71 13.55 47.91
C CYS A 26 30.95 14.86 48.26
N MET A 27 29.62 14.77 48.25
CA MET A 27 28.61 15.65 48.92
C MET A 27 28.36 17.07 48.37
N PRO A 28 27.15 17.67 48.58
CA PRO A 28 26.10 17.28 49.52
C PRO A 28 24.70 17.00 48.90
N ILE A 29 23.91 16.29 49.69
CA ILE A 29 22.46 16.17 49.58
C ILE A 29 21.85 17.56 49.69
N LEU A 30 21.43 18.13 48.56
CA LEU A 30 20.52 19.28 48.54
C LEU A 30 19.10 18.72 48.46
N GLN A 31 18.44 18.66 49.61
CA GLN A 31 16.99 18.52 49.71
C GLN A 31 16.32 19.67 48.94
N TYR A 32 16.02 19.48 47.66
CA TYR A 32 15.13 20.37 46.94
C TYR A 32 13.68 19.94 47.14
N ARG A 33 13.15 20.34 48.29
CA ARG A 33 11.71 20.37 48.52
C ARG A 33 11.17 21.65 47.89
N LYS A 34 10.51 21.55 46.73
CA LYS A 34 9.44 22.46 46.29
C LYS A 34 8.73 21.88 45.07
N TYR A 35 7.55 21.31 45.34
CA TYR A 35 6.57 20.89 44.36
C TYR A 35 6.23 22.06 43.43
N SER A 36 6.51 21.88 42.14
CA SER A 36 6.12 22.79 41.07
C SER A 36 4.75 22.38 40.56
N TRP A 37 3.74 23.23 40.75
CA TRP A 37 2.38 23.04 40.25
C TRP A 37 2.31 22.75 38.74
N ARG A 38 3.36 23.10 37.97
CA ARG A 38 3.48 22.79 36.53
C ARG A 38 3.72 21.31 36.23
N GLN A 39 4.43 20.57 37.09
CA GLN A 39 4.62 19.12 36.91
C GLN A 39 3.34 18.33 37.22
N ALA A 40 2.55 18.77 38.20
CA ALA A 40 1.24 18.18 38.52
C ALA A 40 0.21 18.39 37.40
N LEU A 41 0.26 19.53 36.70
CA LEU A 41 -0.59 19.80 35.52
C LEU A 41 -0.23 18.88 34.33
N MET A 42 1.07 18.64 34.08
CA MET A 42 1.52 17.68 33.06
C MET A 42 1.12 16.24 33.42
N GLN A 43 1.28 15.81 34.67
CA GLN A 43 0.90 14.47 35.12
C GLN A 43 -0.61 14.23 35.11
N ARG A 44 -1.44 15.26 35.32
CA ARG A 44 -2.90 15.20 35.17
C ARG A 44 -3.36 15.23 33.71
N ALA A 45 -2.63 15.92 32.84
CA ALA A 45 -2.92 15.96 31.40
C ALA A 45 -2.45 14.69 30.68
N LEU A 46 -1.40 14.01 31.15
CA LEU A 46 -0.85 12.78 30.58
C LEU A 46 -1.87 11.64 30.32
N PRO A 47 -2.77 11.27 31.25
CA PRO A 47 -3.81 10.28 30.97
C PRO A 47 -4.85 10.79 29.97
N PHE A 48 -5.14 12.10 29.94
CA PHE A 48 -6.04 12.72 28.97
C PHE A 48 -5.43 12.74 27.56
N ILE A 49 -4.16 13.14 27.45
CA ILE A 49 -3.36 13.11 26.22
C ILE A 49 -3.20 11.67 25.72
N LYS A 50 -2.94 10.70 26.62
CA LYS A 50 -2.88 9.28 26.22
C LYS A 50 -4.23 8.74 25.77
N ALA A 51 -5.33 9.15 26.39
CA ALA A 51 -6.67 8.75 25.99
C ALA A 51 -7.08 9.36 24.64
N ASP A 52 -6.76 10.64 24.39
CA ASP A 52 -6.97 11.29 23.09
C ASP A 52 -6.10 10.67 21.99
N ILE A 53 -4.82 10.37 22.27
CA ILE A 53 -3.94 9.67 21.32
C ILE A 53 -4.46 8.26 21.01
N PHE A 54 -4.96 7.52 22.01
CA PHE A 54 -5.61 6.23 21.79
C PHE A 54 -6.93 6.35 21.02
N ALA A 55 -7.71 7.42 21.25
CA ALA A 55 -8.96 7.69 20.53
C ALA A 55 -8.72 8.11 19.07
N MET A 56 -7.55 8.66 18.76
CA MET A 56 -7.13 9.03 17.40
C MET A 56 -6.32 7.94 16.67
N THR A 57 -6.18 6.74 17.24
CA THR A 57 -5.42 5.66 16.60
C THR A 57 -6.30 4.84 15.66
N ILE A 58 -5.96 4.81 14.38
CA ILE A 58 -6.62 3.94 13.39
C ILE A 58 -6.19 2.49 13.62
N PHE A 59 -7.16 1.62 13.92
CA PHE A 59 -6.91 0.18 13.94
C PHE A 59 -6.82 -0.36 12.51
N VAL A 60 -5.69 -1.01 12.20
CA VAL A 60 -5.47 -1.68 10.92
C VAL A 60 -5.64 -3.17 11.10
N SER A 61 -6.69 -3.74 10.53
CA SER A 61 -6.92 -5.19 10.57
C SER A 61 -6.02 -5.92 9.56
N PRO A 62 -5.74 -7.22 9.80
CA PRO A 62 -5.21 -8.08 8.75
C PRO A 62 -6.09 -8.05 7.49
N TYR A 63 -5.49 -8.31 6.33
CA TYR A 63 -6.22 -8.40 5.07
C TYR A 63 -7.06 -9.66 5.02
N ASN A 64 -8.38 -9.48 5.04
CA ASN A 64 -9.38 -10.56 5.06
C ASN A 64 -10.51 -10.33 4.04
N LEU A 65 -10.21 -9.59 2.96
CA LEU A 65 -11.15 -9.38 1.86
C LEU A 65 -11.26 -10.65 1.00
N PRO A 66 -12.30 -10.80 0.15
CA PRO A 66 -12.62 -12.05 -0.54
C PRO A 66 -11.47 -12.72 -1.28
N ASP A 67 -10.57 -11.94 -1.88
CA ASP A 67 -9.41 -12.43 -2.63
C ASP A 67 -8.16 -12.71 -1.77
N ALA A 68 -8.24 -12.57 -0.45
CA ALA A 68 -7.10 -12.75 0.46
C ALA A 68 -6.40 -14.11 0.28
N HIS A 69 -7.19 -15.17 0.07
CA HIS A 69 -6.69 -16.53 -0.14
C HIS A 69 -5.79 -16.66 -1.38
N ILE A 70 -6.00 -15.83 -2.41
CA ILE A 70 -5.21 -15.89 -3.64
C ILE A 70 -3.76 -15.49 -3.36
N PHE A 71 -3.50 -14.54 -2.46
CA PHE A 71 -2.12 -14.09 -2.23
C PHE A 71 -1.23 -15.15 -1.59
N ASP A 72 -1.80 -16.08 -0.81
CA ASP A 72 -1.11 -17.18 -0.16
C ASP A 72 -1.25 -18.53 -0.87
N GLY A 73 -2.11 -18.60 -1.89
CA GLY A 73 -2.33 -19.82 -2.69
C GLY A 73 -1.17 -20.23 -3.59
N THR A 74 -1.40 -21.31 -4.33
CA THR A 74 -0.49 -21.93 -5.31
C THR A 74 -1.18 -22.01 -6.68
N GLY A 75 -0.42 -22.18 -7.76
CA GLY A 75 -0.98 -22.26 -9.10
C GLY A 75 -1.63 -20.95 -9.57
N ASP A 76 -2.34 -21.09 -10.69
CA ASP A 76 -3.10 -20.03 -11.32
C ASP A 76 -4.43 -19.85 -10.61
N ASP A 77 -4.83 -18.60 -10.41
CA ASP A 77 -6.10 -18.25 -9.78
C ASP A 77 -6.55 -16.87 -10.25
N MET A 78 -7.86 -16.61 -10.23
CA MET A 78 -8.41 -15.31 -10.58
C MET A 78 -9.73 -15.08 -9.85
N MET A 79 -9.91 -13.85 -9.37
CA MET A 79 -11.17 -13.41 -8.79
C MET A 79 -11.48 -11.97 -9.19
N VAL A 80 -12.73 -11.77 -9.63
CA VAL A 80 -13.35 -10.46 -9.77
C VAL A 80 -14.41 -10.36 -8.68
N TRP A 81 -14.37 -9.31 -7.87
CA TRP A 81 -15.35 -9.14 -6.79
C TRP A 81 -15.69 -7.67 -6.58
N ARG A 82 -16.84 -7.44 -5.96
CA ARG A 82 -17.36 -6.11 -5.63
C ARG A 82 -17.34 -5.91 -4.11
N PRO A 83 -16.78 -4.82 -3.60
CA PRO A 83 -16.88 -4.48 -2.18
C PRO A 83 -18.34 -4.38 -1.73
N ASP A 84 -18.65 -4.95 -0.58
CA ASP A 84 -19.98 -4.89 0.06
C ASP A 84 -20.20 -3.58 0.83
N LYS A 85 -19.13 -2.90 1.21
CA LYS A 85 -19.13 -1.61 1.90
C LYS A 85 -17.83 -0.84 1.62
N GLU A 86 -17.68 0.30 2.28
CA GLU A 86 -16.46 1.10 2.22
C GLU A 86 -15.33 0.46 3.04
N TYR A 87 -14.15 0.37 2.42
CA TYR A 87 -12.91 -0.03 3.07
C TYR A 87 -11.78 0.91 2.66
N ILE A 88 -10.81 1.07 3.53
CA ILE A 88 -9.51 1.60 3.15
C ILE A 88 -8.50 0.47 3.20
N VAL A 89 -7.80 0.28 2.08
CA VAL A 89 -6.77 -0.76 1.94
C VAL A 89 -5.42 -0.08 1.76
N LEU A 90 -4.60 -0.11 2.81
CA LEU A 90 -3.21 0.34 2.80
C LEU A 90 -2.36 -0.62 1.96
N GLY A 91 -1.42 -0.08 1.19
CA GLY A 91 -0.36 -0.89 0.59
C GLY A 91 0.63 -1.38 1.64
N GLN A 92 1.38 -2.44 1.31
CA GLN A 92 2.26 -3.12 2.25
C GLN A 92 3.26 -2.20 2.96
N SER A 93 3.77 -1.18 2.25
CA SER A 93 4.75 -0.22 2.79
C SER A 93 4.14 1.06 3.36
N ASN A 94 2.81 1.21 3.33
CA ASN A 94 2.14 2.40 3.86
C ASN A 94 1.81 2.26 5.35
N SER A 95 1.49 3.38 5.99
CA SER A 95 0.93 3.45 7.33
C SER A 95 -0.27 4.42 7.36
N PRO A 96 -1.19 4.28 8.33
CA PRO A 96 -2.31 5.21 8.48
C PRO A 96 -1.86 6.68 8.50
N GLU A 97 -0.78 6.98 9.24
CA GLU A 97 -0.31 8.35 9.48
C GLU A 97 0.23 9.02 8.21
N MET A 98 0.79 8.24 7.29
CA MET A 98 1.31 8.75 6.02
C MET A 98 0.25 8.83 4.93
N SER A 99 -0.72 7.92 4.95
CA SER A 99 -1.64 7.72 3.84
C SER A 99 -3.04 8.27 4.07
N LEU A 100 -3.46 8.50 5.32
CA LEU A 100 -4.85 8.75 5.66
C LEU A 100 -5.05 10.08 6.37
N ILE A 101 -6.22 10.69 6.13
CA ILE A 101 -6.75 11.80 6.91
C ILE A 101 -7.46 11.20 8.12
N ALA A 102 -6.73 11.08 9.23
CA ALA A 102 -7.15 10.25 10.36
C ALA A 102 -8.48 10.68 10.98
N GLU A 103 -8.72 11.98 11.06
CA GLU A 103 -9.93 12.56 11.64
C GLU A 103 -11.18 12.06 10.91
N ASN A 104 -11.15 12.06 9.58
CA ASN A 104 -12.29 11.65 8.76
C ASN A 104 -12.52 10.13 8.83
N VAL A 105 -11.43 9.34 8.77
CA VAL A 105 -11.51 7.88 8.85
C VAL A 105 -12.12 7.43 10.19
N ILE A 106 -11.73 8.08 11.28
CA ILE A 106 -12.22 7.76 12.63
C ILE A 106 -13.67 8.23 12.81
N ALA A 107 -14.00 9.45 12.36
CA ALA A 107 -15.35 9.99 12.45
C ALA A 107 -16.36 9.12 11.69
N ASP A 108 -16.00 8.69 10.48
CA ASP A 108 -16.86 7.89 9.60
C ASP A 108 -16.75 6.37 9.87
N LYS A 109 -15.85 5.96 10.77
CA LYS A 109 -15.62 4.57 11.20
C LYS A 109 -15.32 3.62 10.04
N ILE A 110 -14.52 4.08 9.08
CA ILE A 110 -14.15 3.28 7.91
C ILE A 110 -13.19 2.17 8.32
N ALA A 111 -13.46 0.95 7.85
CA ALA A 111 -12.59 -0.19 8.13
C ALA A 111 -11.26 -0.03 7.38
N VAL A 112 -10.14 -0.14 8.10
CA VAL A 112 -8.80 -0.04 7.52
C VAL A 112 -8.10 -1.38 7.59
N THR A 113 -7.58 -1.83 6.46
CA THR A 113 -6.79 -3.07 6.34
C THR A 113 -5.51 -2.84 5.54
N LYS A 114 -4.59 -3.81 5.54
CA LYS A 114 -3.31 -3.71 4.82
C LYS A 114 -3.07 -4.95 3.97
N ARG A 115 -3.06 -4.77 2.65
CA ARG A 115 -2.88 -5.85 1.66
C ARG A 115 -1.40 -6.26 1.53
N PRO A 116 -1.11 -7.51 1.12
CA PRO A 116 0.27 -8.01 0.98
C PRO A 116 1.04 -7.39 -0.20
N THR A 117 0.33 -6.84 -1.19
CA THR A 117 0.91 -6.16 -2.36
C THR A 117 1.39 -4.74 -2.02
N GLY A 118 2.36 -4.23 -2.78
CA GLY A 118 2.80 -2.83 -2.68
C GLY A 118 1.80 -1.81 -3.26
N GLY A 119 2.28 -0.60 -3.56
CA GLY A 119 1.47 0.53 -4.03
C GLY A 119 0.94 1.39 -2.89
N GLU A 120 0.21 2.45 -3.23
CA GLU A 120 -0.37 3.39 -2.26
C GLU A 120 -1.70 2.88 -1.66
N ALA A 121 -2.26 3.62 -0.71
CA ALA A 121 -3.58 3.34 -0.15
C ALA A 121 -4.70 3.56 -1.19
N VAL A 122 -5.78 2.79 -1.07
CA VAL A 122 -6.98 2.90 -1.92
C VAL A 122 -8.23 2.85 -1.05
N VAL A 123 -9.26 3.60 -1.45
CA VAL A 123 -10.62 3.48 -0.92
C VAL A 123 -11.38 2.52 -1.83
N LEU A 124 -11.96 1.47 -1.26
CA LEU A 124 -12.85 0.55 -1.95
C LEU A 124 -14.30 0.89 -1.62
N THR A 125 -15.18 0.82 -2.61
CA THR A 125 -16.62 1.02 -2.43
C THR A 125 -17.43 0.03 -3.27
N PRO A 126 -18.74 -0.13 -3.02
CA PRO A 126 -19.60 -0.94 -3.89
C PRO A 126 -19.73 -0.45 -5.34
N ARG A 127 -19.17 0.72 -5.68
CA ARG A 127 -19.13 1.26 -7.04
C ARG A 127 -17.83 0.93 -7.77
N MET A 128 -17.09 -0.07 -7.29
CA MET A 128 -15.81 -0.51 -7.85
C MET A 128 -15.80 -2.02 -8.10
N ALA A 129 -14.92 -2.45 -8.99
CA ALA A 129 -14.54 -3.85 -9.12
C ALA A 129 -13.10 -4.03 -8.64
N VAL A 130 -12.87 -5.06 -7.83
CA VAL A 130 -11.53 -5.51 -7.45
C VAL A 130 -11.21 -6.76 -8.27
N LEU A 131 -10.03 -6.78 -8.87
CA LEU A 131 -9.54 -7.88 -9.68
C LEU A 131 -8.22 -8.37 -9.14
N THR A 132 -8.12 -9.68 -8.87
CA THR A 132 -6.86 -10.34 -8.56
C THR A 132 -6.62 -11.45 -9.57
N VAL A 133 -5.46 -11.44 -10.22
CA VAL A 133 -5.01 -12.45 -11.19
C VAL A 133 -3.67 -12.98 -10.72
N ALA A 134 -3.60 -14.26 -10.39
CA ALA A 134 -2.38 -14.94 -10.01
C ALA A 134 -1.98 -15.97 -11.07
N ARG A 135 -0.68 -16.04 -11.32
CA ARG A 135 -0.06 -17.00 -12.25
C ARG A 135 1.21 -17.58 -11.68
N GLU A 136 1.35 -18.89 -11.82
CA GLU A 136 2.58 -19.62 -11.56
C GLU A 136 3.43 -19.70 -12.84
N PHE A 137 4.75 -19.57 -12.68
CA PHE A 137 5.68 -19.52 -13.79
C PHE A 137 6.84 -20.47 -13.54
N ASN A 138 7.19 -21.28 -14.55
CA ASN A 138 8.44 -22.04 -14.55
C ASN A 138 9.66 -21.11 -14.57
N GLU A 139 9.56 -20.01 -15.32
CA GLU A 139 10.53 -18.92 -15.31
C GLU A 139 9.80 -17.59 -15.14
N MET A 140 10.20 -16.84 -14.11
CA MET A 140 9.48 -15.63 -13.71
C MET A 140 9.51 -14.55 -14.80
N LYS A 141 8.32 -14.15 -15.25
CA LYS A 141 8.15 -12.98 -16.12
C LYS A 141 8.67 -11.69 -15.44
N LYS A 142 9.01 -10.69 -16.25
CA LYS A 142 9.24 -9.34 -15.73
C LYS A 142 7.90 -8.77 -15.29
N THR A 143 7.92 -8.03 -14.18
CA THR A 143 6.71 -7.40 -13.62
C THR A 143 5.96 -6.52 -14.61
N LYS A 144 6.70 -5.78 -15.45
CA LYS A 144 6.10 -4.94 -16.51
C LYS A 144 5.33 -5.75 -17.54
N ASP A 145 5.86 -6.92 -17.92
CA ASP A 145 5.26 -7.76 -18.96
C ASP A 145 3.95 -8.37 -18.43
N PHE A 146 3.96 -8.86 -17.18
CA PHE A 146 2.74 -9.39 -16.55
C PHE A 146 1.70 -8.29 -16.27
N PHE A 147 2.11 -7.07 -15.91
CA PHE A 147 1.19 -5.93 -15.86
C PHE A 147 0.54 -5.66 -17.22
N GLY A 148 1.34 -5.67 -18.29
CA GLY A 148 0.83 -5.44 -19.65
C GLY A 148 -0.17 -6.49 -20.10
N GLU A 149 0.11 -7.76 -19.84
CA GLU A 149 -0.76 -8.90 -20.16
C GLU A 149 -2.12 -8.81 -19.47
N VAL A 150 -2.14 -8.60 -18.14
CA VAL A 150 -3.39 -8.50 -17.39
C VAL A 150 -4.14 -7.21 -17.75
N ASN A 151 -3.45 -6.09 -17.96
CA ASN A 151 -4.10 -4.86 -18.41
C ASN A 151 -4.73 -5.01 -19.80
N ALA A 152 -4.10 -5.74 -20.72
CA ALA A 152 -4.66 -6.00 -22.04
C ALA A 152 -5.99 -6.77 -21.94
N MET A 153 -6.02 -7.84 -21.14
CA MET A 153 -7.24 -8.60 -20.85
C MET A 153 -8.38 -7.70 -20.33
N ILE A 154 -8.09 -6.79 -19.39
CA ILE A 154 -9.09 -5.86 -18.83
C ILE A 154 -9.55 -4.84 -19.88
N ILE A 155 -8.61 -4.31 -20.69
CA ILE A 155 -8.93 -3.36 -21.76
C ILE A 155 -9.82 -4.01 -22.81
N ASP A 156 -9.54 -5.26 -23.19
CA ASP A 156 -10.34 -6.00 -24.16
C ASP A 156 -11.77 -6.22 -23.62
N ALA A 157 -11.90 -6.67 -22.36
CA ALA A 157 -13.21 -6.82 -21.71
C ALA A 157 -14.01 -5.51 -21.66
N LEU A 158 -13.36 -4.38 -21.32
CA LEU A 158 -14.02 -3.07 -21.33
C LEU A 158 -14.37 -2.61 -22.74
N THR A 159 -13.55 -2.96 -23.74
CA THR A 159 -13.81 -2.64 -25.15
C THR A 159 -15.03 -3.40 -25.66
N ASP A 160 -15.18 -4.67 -25.29
CA ASP A 160 -16.36 -5.48 -25.61
C ASP A 160 -17.64 -4.89 -24.99
N LEU A 161 -17.53 -4.28 -23.81
CA LEU A 161 -18.60 -3.52 -23.15
C LEU A 161 -18.84 -2.13 -23.74
N GLY A 162 -18.19 -1.78 -24.85
CA GLY A 162 -18.40 -0.52 -25.56
C GLY A 162 -17.58 0.65 -25.03
N VAL A 163 -16.67 0.45 -24.08
CA VAL A 163 -15.77 1.51 -23.60
C VAL A 163 -14.74 1.85 -24.68
N ARG A 164 -14.45 3.13 -24.87
CA ARG A 164 -13.51 3.63 -25.89
C ARG A 164 -12.50 4.61 -25.29
N GLY A 165 -11.40 4.83 -26.01
CA GLY A 165 -10.33 5.75 -25.57
C GLY A 165 -9.51 5.22 -24.39
N LEU A 166 -9.53 3.90 -24.18
CA LEU A 166 -8.73 3.22 -23.17
C LEU A 166 -7.24 3.24 -23.54
N GLY A 167 -6.39 3.31 -22.53
CA GLY A 167 -4.95 3.18 -22.71
C GLY A 167 -4.23 2.97 -21.39
N THR A 168 -3.01 2.47 -21.46
CA THR A 168 -2.14 2.27 -20.29
C THR A 168 -1.22 3.46 -20.07
N ARG A 169 -1.07 3.93 -18.83
CA ARG A 169 -0.10 4.98 -18.45
C ARG A 169 0.71 4.60 -17.21
N GLY A 170 1.88 5.23 -17.06
CA GLY A 170 2.78 4.94 -15.95
C GLY A 170 3.27 3.49 -15.98
N ILE A 171 3.31 2.84 -14.81
CA ILE A 171 3.76 1.46 -14.67
C ILE A 171 2.66 0.47 -15.08
N SER A 172 1.42 0.72 -14.67
CA SER A 172 0.33 -0.25 -14.81
C SER A 172 -1.09 0.36 -14.73
N ASP A 173 -1.24 1.68 -14.81
CA ASP A 173 -2.58 2.27 -14.73
C ASP A 173 -3.34 2.08 -16.04
N ILE A 174 -4.65 1.86 -15.97
CA ILE A 174 -5.56 2.00 -17.13
C ILE A 174 -6.28 3.35 -17.02
N THR A 175 -6.38 4.02 -18.16
CA THR A 175 -6.85 5.39 -18.28
C THR A 175 -7.87 5.53 -19.40
N ILE A 176 -8.74 6.53 -19.27
CA ILE A 176 -9.48 7.12 -20.40
C ILE A 176 -8.88 8.51 -20.62
N GLY A 177 -8.26 8.71 -21.79
CA GLY A 177 -7.48 9.91 -22.08
C GLY A 177 -6.27 10.07 -21.15
N ASN A 178 -6.33 11.04 -20.22
CA ASN A 178 -5.28 11.32 -19.23
C ASN A 178 -5.79 11.19 -17.77
N ARG A 179 -6.92 10.50 -17.57
CA ARG A 179 -7.49 10.24 -16.26
C ARG A 179 -7.51 8.76 -15.96
N LYS A 180 -7.07 8.40 -14.77
CA LYS A 180 -6.97 7.01 -14.29
C LYS A 180 -8.34 6.46 -13.95
N ILE A 181 -8.66 5.27 -14.43
CA ILE A 181 -9.85 4.50 -14.03
C ILE A 181 -9.47 3.23 -13.26
N LEU A 182 -8.26 2.72 -13.44
CA LEU A 182 -7.78 1.53 -12.74
C LEU A 182 -6.36 1.73 -12.24
N GLY A 183 -6.14 1.38 -10.98
CA GLY A 183 -4.81 1.24 -10.39
C GLY A 183 -4.53 -0.20 -9.99
N SER A 184 -3.27 -0.61 -10.16
CA SER A 184 -2.83 -1.96 -9.85
C SER A 184 -1.54 -2.02 -9.05
N SER A 185 -1.30 -3.19 -8.48
CA SER A 185 -0.13 -3.55 -7.70
C SER A 185 0.24 -5.01 -7.96
N MET A 186 1.44 -5.40 -7.52
CA MET A 186 1.97 -6.75 -7.73
C MET A 186 2.44 -7.34 -6.40
N HIS A 187 2.12 -8.60 -6.16
CA HIS A 187 2.79 -9.45 -5.18
C HIS A 187 3.65 -10.46 -5.94
N ARG A 188 4.93 -10.60 -5.54
CA ARG A 188 5.86 -11.51 -6.21
C ARG A 188 6.42 -12.50 -5.18
N ARG A 189 6.26 -13.79 -5.48
CA ARG A 189 6.91 -14.92 -4.81
C ARG A 189 7.90 -15.58 -5.77
N GLU A 190 8.55 -16.64 -5.32
CA GLU A 190 9.61 -17.34 -6.05
C GLU A 190 9.18 -17.73 -7.47
N ASN A 191 8.05 -18.43 -7.61
CA ASN A 191 7.52 -18.91 -8.89
C ASN A 191 6.12 -18.36 -9.22
N ARG A 192 5.65 -17.34 -8.50
CA ARG A 192 4.25 -16.89 -8.63
C ARG A 192 4.13 -15.37 -8.55
N MET A 193 3.31 -14.80 -9.41
CA MET A 193 2.96 -13.38 -9.39
C MET A 193 1.46 -13.22 -9.23
N ALA A 194 1.04 -12.29 -8.36
CA ALA A 194 -0.37 -11.90 -8.22
C ALA A 194 -0.51 -10.41 -8.53
N TYR A 195 -1.16 -10.12 -9.66
CA TYR A 195 -1.65 -8.80 -10.03
C TYR A 195 -2.92 -8.52 -9.22
N HIS A 196 -3.00 -7.34 -8.61
CA HIS A 196 -4.17 -6.92 -7.84
C HIS A 196 -4.52 -5.48 -8.20
N ALA A 197 -5.77 -5.26 -8.62
CA ALA A 197 -6.23 -3.99 -9.13
C ALA A 197 -7.63 -3.61 -8.67
N VAL A 198 -7.90 -2.31 -8.77
CA VAL A 198 -9.19 -1.70 -8.49
C VAL A 198 -9.61 -0.87 -9.69
N LEU A 199 -10.75 -1.20 -10.29
CA LEU A 199 -11.40 -0.46 -11.35
C LEU A 199 -12.53 0.39 -10.78
N ASN A 200 -12.49 1.70 -11.05
CA ASN A 200 -13.54 2.63 -10.68
C ASN A 200 -14.68 2.60 -11.70
N ILE A 201 -15.75 1.85 -11.40
CA ILE A 201 -16.93 1.77 -12.27
C ILE A 201 -17.75 3.07 -12.17
N GLY A 202 -17.96 3.61 -10.96
CA GLY A 202 -18.82 4.77 -10.82
C GLY A 202 -18.71 5.56 -9.53
N GLU A 203 -17.63 5.41 -8.76
CA GLU A 203 -17.37 6.22 -7.58
C GLU A 203 -16.87 7.62 -7.95
N ASP A 204 -17.33 8.61 -7.18
CA ASP A 204 -16.84 9.98 -7.30
C ASP A 204 -15.41 10.08 -6.72
N PRO A 205 -14.41 10.49 -7.51
CA PRO A 205 -13.05 10.71 -7.02
C PRO A 205 -12.94 11.68 -5.84
N GLY A 206 -13.91 12.57 -5.63
CA GLY A 206 -13.97 13.46 -4.47
C GLY A 206 -14.03 12.69 -3.14
N LEU A 207 -14.56 11.47 -3.12
CA LEU A 207 -14.55 10.60 -1.94
C LEU A 207 -13.13 10.27 -1.48
N PHE A 208 -12.19 10.13 -2.42
CA PHE A 208 -10.80 9.75 -2.10
C PHE A 208 -10.09 10.86 -1.35
N GLU A 209 -10.37 12.13 -1.68
CA GLU A 209 -9.81 13.30 -1.01
C GLU A 209 -10.30 13.46 0.43
N ARG A 210 -11.44 12.85 0.77
CA ARG A 210 -11.94 12.82 2.15
C ARG A 210 -11.08 11.94 3.05
N TYR A 211 -10.55 10.84 2.54
CA TYR A 211 -9.88 9.82 3.37
C TYR A 211 -8.38 9.69 3.13
N LEU A 212 -7.91 9.99 1.93
CA LEU A 212 -6.53 9.77 1.52
C LEU A 212 -5.74 11.08 1.50
N SER A 213 -4.57 11.04 2.13
CA SER A 213 -3.54 12.05 1.95
C SER A 213 -3.01 12.03 0.51
N HIS A 214 -2.40 13.13 0.06
CA HIS A 214 -1.71 13.12 -1.24
C HIS A 214 -0.58 12.09 -1.21
N PRO A 215 -0.45 11.20 -2.22
CA PRO A 215 0.54 10.13 -2.15
C PRO A 215 1.96 10.68 -2.22
N HIS A 216 2.87 10.02 -1.49
CA HIS A 216 4.30 10.36 -1.53
C HIS A 216 4.95 10.00 -2.87
N ARG A 217 4.44 8.97 -3.55
CA ARG A 217 4.89 8.55 -4.88
C ARG A 217 3.73 8.63 -5.84
N GLU A 218 3.91 9.38 -6.91
CA GLU A 218 2.96 9.48 -8.01
C GLU A 218 3.61 9.15 -9.35
N PRO A 219 2.86 8.61 -10.32
CA PRO A 219 3.37 8.44 -11.66
C PRO A 219 3.58 9.82 -12.32
N ASP A 220 4.59 9.94 -13.18
CA ASP A 220 4.98 11.22 -13.82
C ASP A 220 3.82 11.96 -14.49
N TYR A 221 2.84 11.22 -15.04
CA TYR A 221 1.68 11.79 -15.71
C TYR A 221 0.59 12.31 -14.76
N ARG A 222 0.69 12.09 -13.45
CA ARG A 222 -0.19 12.74 -12.46
C ARG A 222 0.05 14.24 -12.44
N GLN A 223 1.30 14.67 -12.54
CA GLN A 223 1.68 16.09 -12.61
C GLN A 223 1.15 16.91 -11.42
N ASN A 224 1.19 16.34 -10.21
CA ASN A 224 0.67 16.91 -8.96
C ASN A 224 -0.83 17.26 -8.96
N ARG A 225 -1.61 16.74 -9.92
CA ARG A 225 -3.07 16.86 -9.92
C ARG A 225 -3.68 16.27 -8.65
N SER A 226 -4.77 16.88 -8.20
CA SER A 226 -5.60 16.34 -7.12
C SER A 226 -6.17 14.96 -7.49
N HIS A 227 -6.79 14.26 -6.54
CA HIS A 227 -7.43 12.98 -6.87
C HIS A 227 -8.59 13.18 -7.86
N SER A 228 -9.38 14.25 -7.66
CA SER A 228 -10.49 14.63 -8.53
C SER A 228 -10.08 15.01 -9.96
N GLU A 229 -8.89 15.56 -10.14
CA GLU A 229 -8.35 15.89 -11.46
C GLU A 229 -7.61 14.72 -12.14
N PHE A 230 -7.09 13.78 -11.35
CA PHE A 230 -6.27 12.68 -11.82
C PHE A 230 -7.07 11.40 -12.10
N VAL A 231 -8.04 11.09 -11.24
CA VAL A 231 -8.84 9.87 -11.28
C VAL A 231 -10.23 10.19 -11.85
N THR A 232 -10.83 9.21 -12.51
CA THR A 232 -12.20 9.26 -13.02
C THR A 232 -12.85 7.89 -12.84
N SER A 233 -14.08 7.74 -13.31
CA SER A 233 -14.81 6.47 -13.33
C SER A 233 -15.40 6.22 -14.71
N LEU A 234 -15.74 4.96 -15.04
CA LEU A 234 -16.45 4.65 -16.28
C LEU A 234 -17.73 5.49 -16.41
N LYS A 235 -18.49 5.61 -15.32
CA LYS A 235 -19.70 6.44 -15.25
C LYS A 235 -19.43 7.92 -15.53
N ASN A 236 -18.37 8.50 -14.96
CA ASN A 236 -18.03 9.91 -15.17
C ASN A 236 -17.54 10.19 -16.60
N GLU A 237 -16.98 9.20 -17.28
CA GLU A 237 -16.63 9.26 -18.71
C GLU A 237 -17.83 8.96 -19.63
N GLY A 238 -19.04 8.75 -19.07
CA GLY A 238 -20.27 8.56 -19.83
C GLY A 238 -20.59 7.11 -20.20
N TYR A 239 -19.82 6.14 -19.69
CA TYR A 239 -20.06 4.72 -19.94
C TYR A 239 -20.99 4.12 -18.88
N ARG A 240 -21.85 3.21 -19.31
CA ARG A 240 -22.71 2.40 -18.43
C ARG A 240 -22.23 0.97 -18.49
N VAL A 241 -21.33 0.63 -17.58
CA VAL A 241 -20.80 -0.72 -17.40
C VAL A 241 -21.31 -1.24 -16.07
N ASP A 242 -22.04 -2.34 -16.11
CA ASP A 242 -22.49 -3.05 -14.91
C ASP A 242 -21.40 -4.03 -14.44
N PHE A 243 -21.28 -4.19 -13.12
CA PHE A 243 -20.27 -5.06 -12.52
C PHE A 243 -20.47 -6.51 -12.98
N GLU A 244 -21.72 -6.94 -13.08
CA GLU A 244 -22.12 -8.29 -13.43
C GLU A 244 -21.69 -8.67 -14.85
N ASP A 245 -21.84 -7.75 -15.81
CA ASP A 245 -21.40 -7.98 -17.20
C ASP A 245 -19.87 -8.02 -17.29
N LEU A 246 -19.18 -7.11 -16.61
CA LEU A 246 -17.72 -7.10 -16.53
C LEU A 246 -17.19 -8.40 -15.91
N ALA A 247 -17.77 -8.83 -14.78
CA ALA A 247 -17.38 -10.05 -14.11
C ALA A 247 -17.66 -11.28 -14.99
N ALA A 248 -18.79 -11.31 -15.71
CA ALA A 248 -19.12 -12.40 -16.63
C ALA A 248 -18.08 -12.53 -17.75
N ILE A 249 -17.71 -11.42 -18.40
CA ILE A 249 -16.70 -11.43 -19.47
C ILE A 249 -15.34 -11.88 -18.93
N LEU A 250 -14.87 -11.29 -17.83
CA LEU A 250 -13.57 -11.64 -17.26
C LEU A 250 -13.52 -13.09 -16.80
N ASN A 251 -14.58 -13.61 -16.16
CA ASN A 251 -14.64 -15.03 -15.75
C ASN A 251 -14.76 -16.00 -16.93
N SER A 252 -15.23 -15.55 -18.09
CA SER A 252 -15.30 -16.36 -19.31
C SER A 252 -13.98 -16.37 -20.11
N CYS A 253 -13.03 -15.49 -19.77
CA CYS A 253 -11.75 -15.40 -20.45
C CYS A 253 -10.92 -16.65 -20.14
N PRO A 254 -10.41 -17.39 -21.15
CA PRO A 254 -9.59 -18.57 -20.93
C PRO A 254 -8.43 -18.25 -20.01
N GLN A 255 -8.26 -19.03 -18.95
CA GLN A 255 -7.12 -18.88 -18.04
C GLN A 255 -5.83 -19.50 -18.61
N GLU A 256 -5.83 -19.87 -19.89
CA GLU A 256 -4.74 -20.61 -20.55
C GLU A 256 -3.75 -19.68 -21.27
N VAL A 257 -2.48 -19.78 -20.89
CA VAL A 257 -1.35 -19.91 -21.83
C VAL A 257 -0.36 -20.93 -21.25
#